data_AF-A0A382K1K8-F1
#
_entry.id   AF-A0A382K1K8-F1
#
_cell.length_a   1.000
_cell.length_b   1.000
_cell.length_c   1.000
_cell.angle_alpha   90.00
_cell.angle_beta   90.00
_cell.angle_gamma   90.00
#
_symmetry.space_group_name_H-M   'P 1'
#
loop_
_entity.id
_entity.type
_entity.pdbx_description
1 polymer ?
#
loop_
_entity_poly.entity_id
_entity_poly.type
_entity_poly.pdbx_seq_one_letter_code
_entity_poly.pdbx_strand_id
1 'polypeptide(L)'
;MKKIGAIVKGKYYSLTDEQKEVLILWRELKAQKKKLSKKRKKANIKLQAIKEKIETIEREQSKLRPSLKKLKKDFIPTVSIGYDKRWSTYICIIKVKGGSKSFYLGKEEDIKKKISVFYKEDLSKKDTDFLKKETLKIIRNVIGDFLLNAFNKKKQKGKKKISFNNIINRYIEKGDWDYWVKEKNNFLGYR
;
A
#
# COMPACT_ATOMS: atom_id res chain seq x y z
N MET A 1 18.29 -42.42 10.78
CA MET A 1 16.83 -42.67 10.95
C MET A 1 16.43 -43.91 10.16
N LYS A 2 15.93 -44.97 10.84
CA LYS A 2 15.41 -46.18 10.16
C LYS A 2 14.20 -45.81 9.31
N LYS A 3 14.21 -46.18 8.03
CA LYS A 3 13.07 -45.97 7.12
C LYS A 3 11.95 -46.94 7.50
N ILE A 4 10.84 -46.42 8.00
CA ILE A 4 9.62 -47.21 8.18
C ILE A 4 9.14 -47.60 6.77
N GLY A 5 9.16 -48.89 6.46
CA GLY A 5 8.69 -49.45 5.19
C GLY A 5 7.22 -49.09 4.92
N ALA A 6 6.77 -49.25 3.67
CA ALA A 6 5.39 -48.95 3.31
C ALA A 6 4.43 -49.94 4.00
N ILE A 7 3.86 -49.52 5.14
CA ILE A 7 2.87 -50.31 5.85
C ILE A 7 1.55 -50.25 5.07
N VAL A 8 1.09 -51.41 4.57
CA VAL A 8 -0.13 -51.56 3.75
C VAL A 8 -1.37 -51.57 4.65
N LYS A 9 -2.46 -50.92 4.21
CA LYS A 9 -3.73 -50.84 4.95
C LYS A 9 -4.37 -52.25 4.99
N GLY A 10 -4.52 -52.84 6.18
CA GLY A 10 -5.20 -54.14 6.39
C GLY A 10 -4.34 -55.31 6.88
N LYS A 11 -3.02 -55.14 7.08
CA LYS A 11 -2.13 -56.18 7.67
C LYS A 11 -1.70 -55.81 9.10
N TYR A 12 -2.67 -55.58 9.99
CA TYR A 12 -2.43 -55.10 11.37
C TYR A 12 -2.77 -56.12 12.46
N TYR A 13 -2.72 -57.40 12.12
CA TYR A 13 -3.18 -58.47 13.02
C TYR A 13 -2.38 -58.56 14.33
N SER A 14 -1.18 -57.96 14.39
CA SER A 14 -0.29 -57.97 15.55
C SER A 14 -0.11 -56.62 16.25
N LEU A 15 -0.79 -55.55 15.82
CA LEU A 15 -0.69 -54.23 16.47
C LEU A 15 -1.76 -54.08 17.56
N THR A 16 -1.40 -53.47 18.68
CA THR A 16 -2.37 -53.02 19.70
C THR A 16 -3.25 -51.90 19.14
N ASP A 17 -4.39 -51.64 19.76
CA ASP A 17 -5.31 -50.60 19.28
C ASP A 17 -4.69 -49.19 19.39
N GLU A 18 -3.94 -48.90 20.45
CA GLU A 18 -3.13 -47.68 20.57
C GLU A 18 -2.14 -47.50 19.40
N GLN A 19 -1.45 -48.59 19.00
CA GLN A 19 -0.52 -48.56 17.88
C GLN A 19 -1.23 -48.30 16.53
N LYS A 20 -2.46 -48.80 16.37
CA LYS A 20 -3.29 -48.54 15.17
C LYS A 20 -3.72 -47.08 15.11
N GLU A 21 -4.14 -46.48 16.24
CA GLU A 21 -4.52 -45.06 16.31
C GLU A 21 -3.35 -44.14 15.97
N VAL A 22 -2.17 -44.38 16.55
CA VAL A 22 -0.94 -43.64 16.23
C VAL A 22 -0.62 -43.71 14.74
N LEU A 23 -0.83 -44.88 14.12
CA LEU A 23 -0.57 -45.08 12.69
C LEU A 23 -1.59 -44.35 11.79
N ILE A 24 -2.87 -44.27 12.20
CA ILE A 24 -3.89 -43.48 11.52
C ILE A 24 -3.53 -42.00 11.58
N LEU A 25 -3.24 -41.48 12.77
CA LEU A 25 -2.84 -40.09 12.99
C LEU A 25 -1.61 -39.72 12.16
N TRP A 26 -0.58 -40.58 12.13
CA TRP A 26 0.62 -40.36 11.33
C TRP A 26 0.30 -40.25 9.83
N ARG A 27 -0.61 -41.08 9.31
CA ARG A 27 -1.02 -41.05 7.90
C ARG A 27 -1.77 -39.77 7.57
N GLU A 28 -2.66 -39.33 8.43
CA GLU A 28 -3.39 -38.07 8.27
C GLU A 28 -2.45 -36.88 8.26
N LEU A 29 -1.56 -36.78 9.26
CA LEU A 29 -0.54 -35.74 9.33
C LEU A 29 0.38 -35.75 8.10
N LYS A 30 0.78 -36.92 7.62
CA LYS A 30 1.58 -37.07 6.39
C LYS A 30 0.83 -36.56 5.15
N ALA A 31 -0.47 -36.86 5.03
CA ALA A 31 -1.30 -36.38 3.93
C ALA A 31 -1.51 -34.86 3.99
N GLN A 32 -1.79 -34.31 5.17
CA GLN A 32 -1.91 -32.87 5.40
C GLN A 32 -0.61 -32.14 5.04
N LYS A 33 0.54 -32.63 5.52
CA LYS A 33 1.87 -32.09 5.19
C LYS A 33 2.11 -32.08 3.68
N LYS A 34 1.75 -33.15 2.98
CA LYS A 34 1.88 -33.23 1.51
C LYS A 34 1.00 -32.20 0.80
N LYS A 35 -0.25 -32.01 1.24
CA LYS A 35 -1.19 -31.01 0.69
C LYS A 35 -0.68 -29.59 0.90
N LEU A 36 -0.20 -29.27 2.11
CA LEU A 36 0.39 -27.96 2.44
C LEU A 36 1.68 -27.71 1.65
N SER A 37 2.55 -28.71 1.52
CA SER A 37 3.79 -28.58 0.73
C SER A 37 3.50 -28.27 -0.75
N LYS A 38 2.48 -28.89 -1.35
CA LYS A 38 2.03 -28.55 -2.71
C LYS A 38 1.50 -27.11 -2.81
N LYS A 39 0.68 -26.66 -1.84
CA LYS A 39 0.19 -25.27 -1.80
C LYS A 39 1.35 -24.28 -1.69
N ARG A 40 2.32 -24.55 -0.81
CA ARG A 40 3.54 -23.74 -0.64
C ARG A 40 4.33 -23.60 -1.94
N LYS A 41 4.55 -24.71 -2.66
CA LYS A 41 5.23 -24.68 -3.97
C LYS A 41 4.50 -23.78 -4.97
N LYS A 42 3.18 -23.91 -5.10
CA LYS A 42 2.37 -23.05 -5.98
C LYS A 42 2.45 -21.58 -5.60
N ALA A 43 2.40 -21.27 -4.30
CA ALA A 43 2.53 -19.90 -3.80
C ALA A 43 3.92 -19.32 -4.11
N ASN A 44 4.99 -20.09 -3.92
CA ASN A 44 6.35 -19.66 -4.24
C ASN A 44 6.54 -19.33 -5.73
N ILE A 45 5.96 -20.13 -6.63
CA ILE A 45 6.00 -19.85 -8.07
C ILE A 45 5.30 -18.51 -8.37
N LYS A 46 4.12 -18.28 -7.80
CA LYS A 46 3.41 -16.99 -7.94
C LYS A 46 4.21 -15.82 -7.37
N LEU A 47 4.83 -16.01 -6.21
CA LEU A 47 5.68 -15.00 -5.57
C LEU A 47 6.88 -14.65 -6.45
N GLN A 48 7.53 -15.66 -7.05
CA GLN A 48 8.66 -15.46 -7.94
C GLN A 48 8.26 -14.67 -9.19
N ALA A 49 7.14 -15.02 -9.82
CA ALA A 49 6.62 -14.27 -10.97
C ALA A 49 6.29 -12.80 -10.63
N ILE A 50 5.81 -12.52 -9.41
CA ILE A 50 5.58 -11.15 -8.95
C ILE A 50 6.90 -10.40 -8.79
N LYS A 51 7.92 -11.03 -8.20
CA LYS A 51 9.25 -10.42 -8.03
C LYS A 51 9.89 -10.04 -9.37
N GLU A 52 9.83 -10.92 -10.35
CA GLU A 52 10.34 -10.67 -11.70
C GLU A 52 9.63 -9.50 -12.38
N LYS A 53 8.30 -9.38 -12.20
CA LYS A 53 7.54 -8.22 -12.68
C LYS A 53 7.97 -6.93 -12.02
N ILE A 54 8.19 -6.93 -10.70
CA ILE A 54 8.67 -5.77 -9.95
C ILE A 54 10.04 -5.34 -10.49
N GLU A 55 10.99 -6.27 -10.62
CA GLU A 55 12.34 -5.99 -11.12
C GLU A 55 12.33 -5.44 -12.56
N THR A 56 11.39 -5.90 -13.38
CA THR A 56 11.20 -5.38 -14.75
C THR A 56 10.70 -3.94 -14.72
N ILE A 57 9.69 -3.63 -13.89
CA ILE A 57 9.17 -2.28 -13.70
C ILE A 57 10.26 -1.35 -13.16
N GLU A 58 11.05 -1.77 -12.18
CA GLU A 58 12.16 -0.99 -11.62
C GLU A 58 13.22 -0.66 -12.68
N ARG A 59 13.55 -1.63 -13.54
CA ARG A 59 14.46 -1.42 -14.69
C ARG A 59 13.89 -0.41 -15.67
N GLU A 60 12.61 -0.48 -16.02
CA GLU A 60 11.97 0.51 -16.90
C GLU A 60 11.94 1.91 -16.27
N GLN A 61 11.60 2.02 -14.99
CA GLN A 61 11.62 3.29 -14.26
C GLN A 61 13.02 3.90 -14.23
N SER A 62 14.07 3.10 -14.01
CA SER A 62 15.45 3.58 -14.00
C SER A 62 15.90 4.11 -15.36
N LYS A 63 15.48 3.48 -16.47
CA LYS A 63 15.73 3.97 -17.85
C LYS A 63 15.04 5.30 -18.13
N LEU A 64 13.85 5.55 -17.57
CA LEU A 64 13.11 6.79 -17.75
C LEU A 64 13.65 7.95 -16.88
N ARG A 65 14.36 7.63 -15.79
CA ARG A 65 14.84 8.61 -14.80
C ARG A 65 15.70 9.75 -15.38
N PRO A 66 16.65 9.51 -16.32
CA PRO A 66 17.40 10.59 -16.95
C PRO A 66 16.54 11.54 -17.78
N SER A 67 15.55 11.00 -18.52
CA SER A 67 14.60 11.80 -19.30
C SER A 67 13.70 12.63 -18.40
N LEU A 68 13.27 12.08 -17.26
CA LEU A 68 12.48 12.80 -16.25
C LEU A 68 13.29 13.93 -15.59
N LYS A 69 14.59 13.75 -15.34
CA LYS A 69 15.47 14.81 -14.82
C LYS A 69 15.63 15.99 -15.78
N LYS A 70 15.47 15.75 -17.09
CA LYS A 70 15.53 16.77 -18.15
C LYS A 70 14.19 17.49 -18.37
N LEU A 71 13.09 16.99 -17.81
CA LEU A 71 11.81 17.71 -17.84
C LEU A 71 11.95 19.00 -17.01
N LYS A 72 11.53 20.12 -17.60
CA LYS A 72 11.69 21.47 -17.02
C LYS A 72 11.17 21.53 -15.58
N LYS A 73 11.97 22.10 -14.66
CA LYS A 73 11.56 22.46 -13.28
C LYS A 73 10.24 23.28 -13.26
N ASP A 74 9.96 23.98 -14.36
CA ASP A 74 8.78 24.80 -14.60
C ASP A 74 7.42 24.08 -14.51
N PHE A 75 7.40 22.73 -14.54
CA PHE A 75 6.17 21.95 -14.40
C PHE A 75 5.89 21.48 -12.96
N ILE A 76 6.78 21.76 -12.01
CA ILE A 76 6.59 21.31 -10.62
C ILE A 76 5.62 22.28 -9.92
N PRO A 77 4.41 21.82 -9.53
CA PRO A 77 3.48 22.65 -8.78
C PRO A 77 4.01 22.93 -7.38
N THR A 78 3.99 24.20 -6.98
CA THR A 78 4.21 24.57 -5.59
C THR A 78 2.90 24.35 -4.83
N VAL A 79 2.91 23.41 -3.90
CA VAL A 79 1.78 23.13 -2.99
C VAL A 79 2.11 23.67 -1.60
N SER A 80 1.19 24.45 -1.05
CA SER A 80 1.26 24.95 0.33
C SER A 80 -0.10 24.80 1.04
N ILE A 81 -0.07 24.76 2.38
CA ILE A 81 -1.26 24.71 3.22
C ILE A 81 -1.29 25.96 4.10
N GLY A 82 -2.33 26.77 3.92
CA GLY A 82 -2.65 27.88 4.82
C GLY A 82 -3.55 27.40 5.95
N TYR A 83 -3.36 27.98 7.14
CA TYR A 83 -4.25 27.80 8.29
C TYR A 83 -4.87 29.15 8.65
N ASP A 84 -6.19 29.22 8.62
CA ASP A 84 -6.96 30.37 9.06
C ASP A 84 -7.33 30.17 10.53
N LYS A 85 -6.70 30.96 11.40
CA LYS A 85 -6.91 30.95 12.86
C LYS A 85 -8.33 31.36 13.26
N ARG A 86 -9.03 32.20 12.47
CA ARG A 86 -10.34 32.73 12.83
C ARG A 86 -11.43 31.65 12.79
N TRP A 87 -11.28 30.74 11.83
CA TRP A 87 -12.26 29.67 11.58
C TRP A 87 -11.71 28.28 11.92
N SER A 88 -10.44 28.20 12.35
CA SER A 88 -9.69 26.96 12.53
C SER A 88 -9.76 26.05 11.30
N THR A 89 -9.59 26.65 10.12
CA THR A 89 -9.72 25.94 8.85
C THR A 89 -8.44 25.93 8.03
N TYR A 90 -8.31 24.92 7.19
CA TYR A 90 -7.15 24.76 6.31
C TYR A 90 -7.55 24.90 4.86
N ILE A 91 -6.67 25.56 4.10
CA ILE A 91 -6.81 25.76 2.66
C ILE A 91 -5.54 25.26 1.99
N CYS A 92 -5.70 24.43 0.96
CA CYS A 92 -4.59 24.07 0.09
C CYS A 92 -4.48 25.09 -1.04
N ILE A 93 -3.27 25.56 -1.31
CA ILE A 93 -2.94 26.47 -2.41
C ILE A 93 -1.96 25.76 -3.33
N ILE A 94 -2.26 25.76 -4.62
CA ILE A 94 -1.43 25.18 -5.66
C ILE A 94 -1.08 26.28 -6.65
N LYS A 95 0.21 26.52 -6.83
CA LYS A 95 0.74 27.45 -7.82
C LYS A 95 1.47 26.67 -8.92
N VAL A 96 1.16 26.98 -10.17
CA VAL A 96 1.94 26.57 -11.33
C VAL A 96 2.26 27.79 -12.17
N LYS A 97 3.16 27.64 -13.14
CA LYS A 97 3.42 28.70 -14.13
C LYS A 97 2.13 29.00 -14.91
N GLY A 98 1.56 30.19 -14.70
CA GLY A 98 0.34 30.66 -15.37
C GLY A 98 -0.95 30.64 -14.55
N GLY A 99 -0.92 30.22 -13.28
CA GLY A 99 -2.10 30.35 -12.41
C GLY A 99 -1.98 29.75 -11.02
N SER A 100 -2.91 30.15 -10.15
CA SER A 100 -3.09 29.55 -8.83
C SER A 100 -4.48 28.92 -8.72
N LYS A 101 -4.57 27.84 -7.94
CA LYS A 101 -5.83 27.22 -7.57
C LYS A 101 -5.80 26.91 -6.09
N SER A 102 -6.87 27.24 -5.39
CA SER A 102 -7.04 26.88 -3.99
C SER A 102 -8.29 26.03 -3.81
N PHE A 103 -8.29 25.21 -2.77
CA PHE A 103 -9.48 24.49 -2.33
C PHE A 103 -9.44 24.28 -0.81
N TYR A 104 -10.63 24.25 -0.24
CA TYR A 104 -10.84 24.02 1.18
C TYR A 104 -10.49 22.58 1.57
N LEU A 105 -9.74 22.41 2.66
CA LEU A 105 -9.38 21.11 3.21
C LEU A 105 -10.36 20.64 4.29
N GLY A 106 -10.81 21.56 5.15
CA GLY A 106 -11.62 21.22 6.32
C GLY A 106 -11.20 21.98 7.57
N LYS A 107 -11.89 21.69 8.67
CA LYS A 107 -11.42 22.00 10.02
C LYS A 107 -10.35 20.99 10.43
N GLU A 108 -9.61 21.32 11.49
CA GLU A 108 -8.53 20.47 12.01
C GLU A 108 -8.99 19.04 12.31
N GLU A 109 -10.12 18.89 13.00
CA GLU A 109 -10.71 17.60 13.39
C GLU A 109 -11.09 16.74 12.18
N ASP A 110 -11.70 17.36 11.16
CA ASP A 110 -12.09 16.68 9.92
C ASP A 110 -10.86 16.13 9.16
N ILE A 111 -9.77 16.90 9.16
CA ILE A 111 -8.53 16.49 8.50
C ILE A 111 -7.90 15.36 9.27
N LYS A 112 -7.76 15.49 10.60
CA LYS A 112 -7.26 14.42 11.48
C LYS A 112 -8.03 13.12 11.28
N LYS A 113 -9.36 13.18 11.25
CA LYS A 113 -10.23 12.01 11.01
C LYS A 113 -10.04 11.38 9.63
N LYS A 114 -9.82 12.18 8.59
CA LYS A 114 -9.61 11.66 7.22
C LYS A 114 -8.24 11.04 7.01
N ILE A 115 -7.20 11.57 7.67
CA ILE A 115 -5.84 11.05 7.49
C ILE A 115 -5.46 9.99 8.53
N SER A 116 -6.18 9.89 9.65
CA SER A 116 -5.90 8.91 10.72
C SER A 116 -5.88 7.47 10.22
N VAL A 117 -6.64 7.15 9.17
CA VAL A 117 -6.64 5.83 8.52
C VAL A 117 -5.26 5.40 7.99
N PHE A 118 -4.32 6.34 7.84
CA PHE A 118 -2.95 6.08 7.38
C PHE A 118 -1.93 5.92 8.52
N TYR A 119 -2.36 6.06 9.79
CA TYR A 119 -1.48 6.03 10.96
C TYR A 119 -2.01 5.07 12.02
N LYS A 120 -1.09 4.45 12.77
CA LYS A 120 -1.43 3.61 13.93
C LYS A 120 -1.71 4.43 15.18
N GLU A 121 -1.04 5.57 15.31
CA GLU A 121 -1.16 6.46 16.45
C GLU A 121 -2.39 7.36 16.31
N ASP A 122 -2.99 7.69 17.46
CA ASP A 122 -4.02 8.73 17.51
C ASP A 122 -3.40 10.10 17.17
N LEU A 123 -4.06 10.81 16.26
CA LEU A 123 -3.65 12.12 15.78
C LEU A 123 -4.29 13.27 16.56
N SER A 124 -5.20 12.99 17.50
CA SER A 124 -5.93 13.99 18.29
C SER A 124 -5.01 15.03 18.93
N LYS A 125 -3.92 14.58 19.55
CA LYS A 125 -2.93 15.42 20.25
C LYS A 125 -1.84 16.03 19.37
N LYS A 126 -1.83 15.74 18.06
CA LYS A 126 -0.78 16.26 17.17
C LYS A 126 -1.06 17.73 16.84
N ASP A 127 0.00 18.52 16.74
CA ASP A 127 -0.06 19.96 16.49
C ASP A 127 -0.37 20.31 15.03
N THR A 128 -0.54 21.61 14.79
CA THR A 128 -0.88 22.15 13.47
C THR A 128 0.22 21.95 12.43
N ASP A 129 1.48 21.90 12.85
CA ASP A 129 2.62 21.80 11.93
C ASP A 129 2.81 20.37 11.45
N PHE A 130 2.63 19.39 12.34
CA PHE A 130 2.47 17.99 11.99
C PHE A 130 1.33 17.81 10.99
N LEU A 131 0.15 18.36 11.29
CA LEU A 131 -1.01 18.20 10.42
C LEU A 131 -0.78 18.80 9.02
N LYS A 132 -0.17 19.99 8.94
CA LYS A 132 0.23 20.60 7.66
C LYS A 132 1.21 19.71 6.91
N LYS A 133 2.26 19.22 7.59
CA LYS A 133 3.31 18.41 6.96
C LYS A 133 2.76 17.12 6.36
N GLU A 134 1.95 16.39 7.13
CA GLU A 134 1.39 15.12 6.70
C GLU A 134 0.32 15.30 5.62
N THR A 135 -0.57 16.27 5.77
CA THR A 135 -1.57 16.60 4.75
C THR A 135 -0.90 17.02 3.44
N LEU A 136 0.18 17.81 3.53
CA LEU A 136 0.95 18.25 2.38
C LEU A 136 1.63 17.07 1.66
N LYS A 137 2.14 16.09 2.40
CA LYS A 137 2.72 14.86 1.84
C LYS A 137 1.69 14.07 1.04
N ILE A 138 0.49 13.87 1.60
CA ILE A 138 -0.63 13.19 0.94
C ILE A 138 -1.00 13.91 -0.36
N ILE A 139 -1.21 15.23 -0.29
CA ILE A 139 -1.58 16.03 -1.47
C ILE A 139 -0.50 15.94 -2.54
N ARG A 140 0.77 16.16 -2.20
CA ARG A 140 1.89 16.15 -3.17
C ARG A 140 2.00 14.84 -3.93
N ASN A 141 1.69 13.71 -3.30
CA ASN A 141 1.76 12.41 -3.97
C ASN A 141 0.73 12.30 -5.12
N VAL A 142 -0.49 12.80 -4.92
CA VAL A 142 -1.58 12.60 -5.88
C VAL A 142 -1.87 13.81 -6.76
N ILE A 143 -1.32 14.98 -6.43
CA ILE A 143 -1.76 16.23 -7.06
C ILE A 143 -1.46 16.30 -8.56
N GLY A 144 -0.39 15.64 -9.01
CA GLY A 144 -0.05 15.54 -10.43
C GLY A 144 -1.19 15.01 -11.29
N ASP A 145 -1.92 13.99 -10.81
CA ASP A 145 -3.05 13.36 -11.49
C ASP A 145 -4.19 14.36 -11.76
N PHE A 146 -4.38 15.35 -10.88
CA PHE A 146 -5.39 16.40 -11.01
C PHE A 146 -4.89 17.56 -11.87
N LEU A 147 -3.59 17.86 -11.83
CA LEU A 147 -3.02 19.04 -12.49
C LEU A 147 -2.73 18.85 -13.98
N LEU A 148 -2.51 17.61 -14.43
CA LEU A 148 -2.38 17.27 -15.87
C LEU A 148 -3.53 17.84 -16.72
N ASN A 149 -4.70 18.07 -16.11
CA ASN A 149 -5.91 18.53 -16.81
C ASN A 149 -6.45 19.87 -16.28
N ALA A 150 -6.01 20.34 -15.11
CA ALA A 150 -6.54 21.56 -14.48
C ALA A 150 -6.23 22.84 -15.25
N PHE A 151 -5.22 22.83 -16.12
CA PHE A 151 -4.80 23.96 -16.96
C PHE A 151 -5.17 23.78 -18.44
N ASN A 152 -5.77 22.65 -18.82
CA ASN A 152 -6.28 22.44 -20.17
C ASN A 152 -7.68 23.07 -20.28
N LYS A 153 -7.81 24.14 -21.08
CA LYS A 153 -9.05 24.92 -21.26
C LYS A 153 -10.22 24.14 -21.88
N LYS A 154 -9.99 22.96 -22.48
CA LYS A 154 -11.06 22.10 -23.00
C LYS A 154 -11.71 21.33 -21.84
N LYS A 155 -12.89 21.79 -21.39
CA LYS A 155 -13.72 21.14 -20.37
C LYS A 155 -13.99 19.67 -20.75
N GLN A 156 -13.26 18.73 -20.16
CA GLN A 156 -13.59 17.31 -20.25
C GLN A 156 -14.75 17.02 -19.29
N LYS A 157 -15.94 16.76 -19.84
CA LYS A 157 -17.12 16.29 -19.08
C LYS A 157 -16.80 14.97 -18.37
N GLY A 158 -17.18 14.83 -17.10
CA GLY A 158 -17.18 13.56 -16.36
C GLY A 158 -16.02 13.29 -15.37
N LYS A 159 -15.04 14.19 -15.19
CA LYS A 159 -13.92 13.96 -14.26
C LYS A 159 -14.10 14.62 -12.88
N LYS A 160 -13.65 13.92 -11.83
CA LYS A 160 -13.75 14.33 -10.41
C LYS A 160 -13.02 15.66 -10.15
N LYS A 161 -13.72 16.63 -9.55
CA LYS A 161 -13.17 17.95 -9.15
C LYS A 161 -12.02 17.78 -8.15
N ILE A 162 -11.01 18.64 -8.22
CA ILE A 162 -9.99 18.73 -7.15
C ILE A 162 -10.66 19.16 -5.83
N SER A 163 -10.64 18.25 -4.86
CA SER A 163 -11.19 18.43 -3.51
C SER A 163 -10.45 17.50 -2.55
N PHE A 164 -10.49 17.80 -1.25
CA PHE A 164 -9.78 16.98 -0.27
C PHE A 164 -10.27 15.53 -0.25
N ASN A 165 -11.58 15.28 -0.37
CA ASN A 165 -12.12 13.91 -0.43
C ASN A 165 -11.58 13.13 -1.63
N ASN A 166 -11.51 13.76 -2.80
CA ASN A 166 -10.99 13.10 -3.99
C ASN A 166 -9.48 12.85 -3.90
N ILE A 167 -8.74 13.72 -3.23
CA ILE A 167 -7.32 13.53 -2.92
C ILE A 167 -7.12 12.34 -1.99
N ILE A 168 -7.89 12.25 -0.90
CA ILE A 168 -7.82 11.12 0.05
C ILE A 168 -8.15 9.82 -0.66
N ASN A 169 -9.25 9.77 -1.42
CA ASN A 169 -9.63 8.59 -2.19
C ASN A 169 -8.55 8.18 -3.19
N ARG A 170 -7.95 9.15 -3.90
CA ARG A 170 -6.88 8.86 -4.85
C ARG A 170 -5.61 8.38 -4.16
N TYR A 171 -5.32 8.91 -2.98
CA TYR A 171 -4.20 8.47 -2.17
C TYR A 171 -4.43 7.04 -1.70
N ILE A 172 -5.66 6.71 -1.28
CA ILE A 172 -6.14 5.34 -0.98
C ILE A 172 -6.05 4.41 -2.22
N GLU A 173 -6.27 4.89 -3.43
CA GLU A 173 -6.11 4.03 -4.61
C GLU A 173 -4.63 3.72 -4.93
N LYS A 174 -3.69 4.63 -4.61
CA LYS A 174 -2.26 4.47 -4.95
C LYS A 174 -1.53 3.44 -4.07
N GLY A 175 -1.96 3.23 -2.83
CA GLY A 175 -1.27 2.31 -1.91
C GLY A 175 0.02 2.86 -1.28
N ASP A 176 0.32 4.15 -1.44
CA ASP A 176 1.60 4.78 -1.08
C ASP A 176 1.67 5.25 0.40
N TRP A 177 0.99 4.57 1.32
CA TRP A 177 0.98 4.96 2.74
C TRP A 177 1.87 4.04 3.60
N ASP A 178 2.70 4.67 4.43
CA ASP A 178 3.85 4.02 5.08
C ASP A 178 3.47 2.95 6.13
N TYR A 179 2.28 3.05 6.72
CA TYR A 179 1.84 2.16 7.79
C TYR A 179 1.84 0.68 7.36
N TRP A 180 1.39 0.37 6.14
CA TRP A 180 1.39 -1.00 5.59
C TRP A 180 2.74 -1.43 5.01
N VAL A 181 3.66 -0.49 4.77
CA VAL A 181 5.03 -0.78 4.32
C VAL A 181 5.87 -1.35 5.47
N LYS A 182 5.65 -0.88 6.72
CA LYS A 182 6.36 -1.40 7.90
C LYS A 182 6.02 -2.86 8.23
N GLU A 183 4.78 -3.31 7.99
CA GLU A 183 4.44 -4.73 8.17
C GLU A 183 5.21 -5.64 7.21
N LYS A 184 5.50 -5.20 5.98
CA LYS A 184 6.26 -6.00 5.00
C LYS A 184 7.70 -6.31 5.44
N ASN A 185 8.36 -5.40 6.16
CA ASN A 185 9.73 -5.60 6.60
C ASN A 185 9.85 -6.61 7.75
N ASN A 186 8.83 -6.77 8.58
CA ASN A 186 8.83 -7.76 9.66
C ASN A 186 8.64 -9.20 9.16
N PHE A 187 8.11 -9.41 7.95
CA PHE A 187 7.97 -10.75 7.36
C PHE A 187 9.24 -11.28 6.69
N LEU A 188 10.27 -10.44 6.47
CA LEU A 188 11.53 -10.82 5.82
C LEU A 188 12.66 -11.16 6.81
N GLY A 189 12.44 -10.99 8.11
CA GLY A 189 13.43 -11.22 9.17
C GLY A 189 13.54 -12.66 9.70
N TYR A 190 12.81 -13.62 9.13
CA TYR A 190 13.01 -15.04 9.45
C TYR A 190 13.64 -15.76 8.25
N ARG A 191 14.97 -15.69 8.18
CA ARG A 191 15.81 -16.65 7.48
C ARG A 191 17.04 -16.96 8.29
#